data_AF-A0A3R7XQ59-F1
#
_entry.id   AF-A0A3R7XQ59-F1
#
_cell.length_a   1.000
_cell.length_b   1.000
_cell.length_c   1.000
_cell.angle_alpha   90.00
_cell.angle_beta   90.00
_cell.angle_gamma   90.00
#
_symmetry.space_group_name_H-M   'P 1'
#
loop_
_entity.id
_entity.type
_entity.pdbx_description
1 polymer ?
#
loop_
_entity_poly.entity_id
_entity_poly.type
_entity_poly.pdbx_seq_one_letter_code
_entity_poly.pdbx_strand_id
1 'polypeptide(L)'
;MHRDVAARSEKLRQQARGRREKKAHVRLAKFALGDFVLLGKIIKFPNKLALNWKGPYRVSRVDSDYVMEVQQLVEPFRTTVHHASPL
;
A
#
# COMPACT_ATOMS: atom_id res chain seq x y z
N MET A 1 23.09 -1.86 -18.41
CA MET A 1 22.00 -0.85 -18.35
C MET A 1 21.07 -1.00 -17.13
N HIS A 2 20.82 -2.21 -16.61
CA HIS A 2 19.84 -2.42 -15.52
C HIS A 2 20.32 -1.99 -14.11
N ARG A 3 21.61 -2.17 -13.79
CA ARG A 3 22.14 -1.93 -12.43
C ARG A 3 22.10 -0.46 -12.01
N ASP A 4 22.56 0.43 -12.89
CA ASP A 4 22.60 1.87 -12.59
C ASP A 4 21.19 2.48 -12.52
N VAL A 5 20.28 1.98 -13.36
CA VAL A 5 18.87 2.37 -13.33
C VAL A 5 18.20 1.92 -12.03
N ALA A 6 18.44 0.68 -11.59
CA ALA A 6 17.92 0.18 -10.32
C ALA A 6 18.47 0.97 -9.12
N ALA A 7 19.78 1.22 -9.08
CA ALA A 7 20.42 2.01 -8.03
C ALA A 7 19.90 3.45 -7.99
N ARG A 8 19.78 4.11 -9.15
CA ARG A 8 19.21 5.46 -9.26
C ARG A 8 17.76 5.49 -8.79
N SER A 9 16.96 4.49 -9.15
CA SER A 9 15.55 4.41 -8.78
C SER A 9 15.36 4.20 -7.28
N GLU A 10 16.18 3.36 -6.64
CA GLU A 10 16.18 3.21 -5.18
C GLU A 10 16.57 4.52 -4.49
N LYS A 11 17.62 5.20 -4.98
CA LYS A 11 18.05 6.50 -4.44
C LYS A 11 16.92 7.54 -4.49
N LEU A 12 16.20 7.62 -5.61
CA LEU A 12 15.05 8.53 -5.76
C LEU A 12 13.90 8.15 -4.81
N ARG A 13 13.60 6.86 -4.64
CA ARG A 13 12.59 6.38 -3.69
C ARG A 13 12.95 6.76 -2.26
N GLN A 14 14.20 6.55 -1.84
CA GLN A 14 14.69 6.92 -0.51
C GLN A 14 14.59 8.44 -0.27
N GLN A 15 14.98 9.26 -1.24
CA GLN A 15 14.84 10.72 -1.14
C GLN A 15 13.38 11.16 -1.02
N ALA A 16 12.47 10.53 -1.78
CA ALA A 16 11.04 10.81 -1.68
C ALA A 16 10.48 10.44 -0.31
N ARG A 17 10.88 9.28 0.25
CA ARG A 17 10.50 8.84 1.61
C ARG A 17 11.00 9.81 2.67
N GLY A 18 12.29 10.16 2.64
CA GLY A 18 12.88 11.10 3.60
C GLY A 18 12.26 12.51 3.56
N ARG A 19 11.84 12.99 2.38
CA ARG A 19 11.08 14.25 2.27
C ARG A 19 9.68 14.15 2.90
N ARG A 20 9.04 12.99 2.79
CA ARG A 20 7.67 12.76 3.30
C ARG A 20 7.67 12.64 4.83
N GLU A 21 8.63 11.92 5.40
CA GLU A 21 8.77 11.71 6.86
C GLU A 21 9.04 13.00 7.63
N LYS A 22 9.71 13.99 7.01
CA LYS A 22 9.96 15.31 7.61
C LYS A 22 8.70 16.17 7.78
N LYS A 23 7.55 15.78 7.22
CA LYS A 23 6.30 16.54 7.34
C LYS A 23 5.63 16.24 8.69
N ALA A 24 5.38 17.28 9.49
CA ALA A 24 4.92 17.20 10.88
C ALA A 24 3.64 16.37 11.14
N HIS A 25 2.83 16.12 10.11
CA HIS A 25 1.57 15.37 10.22
C HIS A 25 1.50 14.14 9.32
N VAL A 26 2.64 13.72 8.75
CA VAL A 26 2.67 12.53 7.90
C VAL A 26 3.28 11.39 8.69
N ARG A 27 2.41 10.49 9.14
CA ARG A 27 2.80 9.19 9.68
C ARG A 27 2.43 8.10 8.70
N LEU A 28 3.34 7.16 8.51
CA LEU A 28 3.06 5.95 7.76
C LEU A 28 2.26 5.01 8.66
N ALA A 29 1.14 4.49 8.17
CA ALA A 29 0.43 3.41 8.84
C ALA A 29 1.32 2.16 8.84
N LYS A 30 1.64 1.65 10.03
CA LYS A 30 2.44 0.44 10.20
C LYS A 30 1.50 -0.72 10.47
N PHE A 31 1.17 -1.45 9.41
CA PHE A 31 0.35 -2.64 9.52
C PHE A 31 1.20 -3.83 9.99
N ALA A 32 0.61 -4.66 10.84
CA ALA A 32 1.17 -5.91 11.32
C ALA A 32 0.45 -7.11 10.70
N LEU A 33 1.09 -8.27 10.79
CA LEU A 33 0.47 -9.54 10.43
C LEU A 33 -0.82 -9.74 11.25
N GLY A 34 -1.93 -10.05 10.58
CA GLY A 34 -3.23 -10.25 11.22
C GLY A 34 -4.10 -9.01 11.34
N ASP A 35 -3.59 -7.80 11.05
CA ASP A 35 -4.40 -6.59 11.05
C ASP A 35 -5.53 -6.67 10.01
N PHE A 36 -6.68 -6.06 10.35
CA PHE A 36 -7.79 -5.94 9.43
C PHE A 36 -7.77 -4.59 8.70
N VAL A 37 -7.88 -4.64 7.38
CA VAL A 37 -7.74 -3.46 6.50
C VAL A 37 -8.88 -3.38 5.47
N LEU A 38 -9.11 -2.19 4.93
CA LEU A 38 -10.05 -1.97 3.84
C LEU A 38 -9.27 -1.67 2.56
N LEU A 39 -9.56 -2.39 1.49
CA LEU A 39 -8.94 -2.17 0.20
C LEU A 39 -9.72 -1.13 -0.62
N GLY A 40 -9.11 0.02 -0.87
CA GLY A 40 -9.63 1.09 -1.73
C GLY A 40 -9.36 0.82 -3.21
N LYS A 41 -10.43 0.62 -4.00
CA LYS A 41 -10.35 0.58 -5.46
C LYS A 41 -10.75 1.92 -6.07
N ILE A 42 -9.92 2.45 -6.96
CA ILE A 42 -10.23 3.68 -7.69
C ILE A 42 -11.36 3.39 -8.67
N ILE A 43 -12.41 4.20 -8.60
CA ILE A 43 -13.54 4.19 -9.54
C ILE A 43 -13.64 5.54 -10.24
N LYS A 44 -14.13 5.53 -11.48
CA LYS A 44 -14.49 6.76 -12.20
C LYS A 44 -15.84 7.26 -11.69
N PHE A 45 -15.88 8.49 -11.24
CA PHE A 45 -17.10 9.25 -10.99
C PHE A 45 -17.15 10.39 -12.02
N PRO A 46 -18.32 10.90 -12.43
CA PRO A 46 -18.46 11.74 -13.64
C PRO A 46 -17.41 12.85 -13.79
N ASN A 47 -17.08 13.55 -12.70
CA ASN A 47 -16.14 14.68 -12.72
C ASN A 47 -14.91 14.48 -11.81
N LYS A 48 -14.73 13.30 -11.20
CA LYS A 48 -13.62 13.04 -10.26
C LYS A 48 -13.35 11.55 -10.10
N LEU A 49 -12.13 11.19 -9.71
CA LEU A 49 -11.86 9.85 -9.18
C LEU A 49 -12.39 9.73 -7.75
N ALA A 50 -13.00 8.60 -7.44
CA ALA A 50 -13.42 8.23 -6.10
C ALA A 50 -12.79 6.91 -5.68
N LEU A 51 -12.73 6.65 -4.37
CA LEU A 51 -12.32 5.36 -3.81
C LEU A 51 -13.55 4.58 -3.38
N ASN A 52 -13.65 3.35 -3.85
CA ASN A 52 -14.60 2.34 -3.38
C ASN A 52 -13.87 1.43 -2.40
N TRP A 53 -14.15 1.58 -1.12
CA TRP A 53 -13.57 0.76 -0.07
C TRP A 53 -14.27 -0.61 -0.01
N LYS A 54 -13.48 -1.67 0.04
CA LYS A 54 -13.95 -3.07 0.13
C LYS A 54 -13.26 -3.76 1.29
N GLY A 55 -13.93 -4.70 1.93
CA GLY A 55 -13.37 -5.46 3.04
C GLY A 55 -14.28 -5.42 4.26
N PRO A 56 -13.89 -6.09 5.36
CA PRO A 56 -12.49 -6.26 5.81
C PRO A 56 -11.69 -7.36 5.09
N TYR A 57 -10.38 -7.12 4.98
CA TYR A 57 -9.34 -8.09 4.60
C TYR A 57 -8.41 -8.27 5.79
N ARG A 58 -7.68 -9.39 5.87
CA ARG A 58 -6.62 -9.60 6.87
C ARG A 58 -5.25 -9.49 6.22
N VAL A 59 -4.30 -8.80 6.83
CA VAL A 59 -2.90 -8.81 6.40
C VAL A 59 -2.31 -10.21 6.61
N SER A 60 -1.97 -10.92 5.53
CA SER A 60 -1.40 -12.28 5.54
C SER A 60 0.13 -12.28 5.45
N ARG A 61 0.74 -11.21 4.91
CA ARG A 61 2.19 -11.01 4.89
C ARG A 61 2.52 -9.52 4.80
N VAL A 62 3.59 -9.11 5.47
CA VAL A 62 4.14 -7.74 5.36
C VAL A 62 5.49 -7.82 4.65
N ASP A 63 5.55 -7.37 3.40
CA ASP A 63 6.79 -7.37 2.60
C ASP A 63 7.66 -6.14 2.93
N SER A 64 7.01 -5.02 3.28
CA SER A 64 7.63 -3.82 3.83
C SER A 64 6.56 -2.94 4.50
N ASP A 65 6.96 -1.85 5.17
CA ASP A 65 6.02 -0.83 5.69
C ASP A 65 5.11 -0.21 4.61
N TYR A 66 5.38 -0.46 3.32
CA TYR A 66 4.61 0.07 2.20
C TYR A 66 3.88 -0.98 1.38
N VAL A 67 4.20 -2.27 1.53
CA VAL A 67 3.67 -3.33 0.65
C VAL A 67 3.29 -4.52 1.51
N MET A 68 2.04 -4.94 1.40
CA MET A 68 1.46 -6.02 2.17
C MET A 68 0.67 -6.95 1.26
N GLU A 69 0.68 -8.23 1.59
CA GLU A 69 -0.29 -9.19 1.09
C GLU A 69 -1.50 -9.18 2.02
N VAL A 70 -2.69 -9.05 1.45
CA VAL A 70 -3.96 -9.06 2.18
C VAL A 70 -4.83 -10.20 1.66
N GLN A 71 -5.58 -10.82 2.56
CA GLN A 71 -6.41 -11.98 2.32
C GLN A 71 -7.89 -11.65 2.58
N GLN A 72 -8.77 -12.11 1.69
CA GLN A 72 -10.21 -12.10 1.94
C GLN A 72 -10.57 -13.00 3.14
N LEU A 73 -11.53 -12.58 3.96
CA LEU A 73 -11.97 -13.34 5.13
C LEU A 73 -12.99 -14.44 4.82
N VAL A 74 -13.49 -14.47 3.59
CA VAL A 74 -14.49 -15.43 3.13
C VAL A 74 -13.92 -16.23 1.97
N GLU A 75 -14.46 -17.42 1.75
CA GLU A 75 -14.10 -18.24 0.59
C GLU A 75 -14.20 -17.42 -0.70
N PRO A 76 -13.21 -17.52 -1.62
CA PRO A 76 -12.13 -18.52 -1.63
C PRO A 76 -10.83 -18.05 -0.95
N PHE A 77 -10.89 -17.12 0.02
CA PHE A 77 -9.74 -16.62 0.78
C PHE A 77 -8.60 -16.08 -0.10
N ARG A 78 -8.96 -15.42 -1.20
CA ARG A 78 -7.99 -14.90 -2.17
C ARG A 78 -7.04 -13.91 -1.50
N THR A 79 -5.77 -14.02 -1.85
CA THR A 79 -4.73 -13.08 -1.46
C THR A 79 -4.37 -12.16 -2.62
N THR A 80 -4.08 -10.90 -2.30
CA THR A 80 -3.57 -9.91 -3.27
C THR A 80 -2.53 -9.02 -2.60
N VAL A 81 -1.53 -8.58 -3.37
CA VAL A 81 -0.47 -7.70 -2.87
C VAL A 81 -0.82 -6.24 -3.20
N HIS A 82 -0.76 -5.36 -2.20
CA HIS A 82 -1.10 -3.96 -2.32
C HIS A 82 -0.10 -3.05 -1.62
N HIS A 83 0.00 -1.81 -2.12
CA HIS A 83 0.68 -0.75 -1.38
C HIS A 83 -0.17 -0.33 -0.17
N ALA A 84 0.44 0.24 0.86
CA ALA A 84 -0.22 0.76 2.07
C ALA A 84 -1.16 1.97 1.82
N SER A 85 -1.12 2.57 0.63
CA SER A 85 -1.92 3.78 0.32
C SER A 85 -3.41 3.48 0.09
N PRO A 86 -3.76 2.40 -0.64
CA PRO A 86 -5.15 1.93 -0.74
C PRO A 86 -5.60 1.02 0.42
N LEU A 87 -4.88 0.95 1.54
CA LEU A 87 -5.22 0.10 2.70
C LEU A 87 -5.66 0.93 3.92
#